data_AF-H9G4P6-F1
#
_entry.id   AF-H9G4P6-F1
#
_cell.length_a   1.000
_cell.length_b   1.000
_cell.length_c   1.000
_cell.angle_alpha   90.00
_cell.angle_beta   90.00
_cell.angle_gamma   90.00
#
_symmetry.space_group_name_H-M   'P 1'
#
loop_
_entity.id
_entity.type
_entity.pdbx_description
1 polymer ?
#
loop_
_entity_poly.entity_id
_entity_poly.type
_entity_poly.pdbx_seq_one_letter_code
_entity_poly.pdbx_strand_id
1 'polypeptide(L)'
;RSAGSRLVIVPSLRDVHHVYVYPQPPFSGSDLSKEDEKRVLFVSDPCTLEINGVVVGLTSVDLLFHMGSEEISSSSSGLDRFSRILKHILTQRSYYPLYPPAEEMNVDYEHFYPYASLPVSPDVLITPSDLKFFIKEVLGCVCMNPGRLTKGHVGGTYGRLYVQRKVSQEGPRSPCLSAQVVKI
;
A
#
# COMPACT_ATOMS: atom_id res chain seq x y z
N ARG A 1 -25.28 -3.03 16.38
CA ARG A 1 -24.74 -4.32 15.90
C ARG A 1 -23.36 -4.05 15.32
N SER A 2 -22.31 -4.71 15.82
CA SER A 2 -20.97 -4.62 15.21
C SER A 2 -21.02 -5.23 13.80
N ALA A 3 -20.32 -4.64 12.83
CA ALA A 3 -20.31 -5.09 11.44
C ALA A 3 -19.59 -6.44 11.23
N GLY A 4 -18.93 -6.98 12.25
CA GLY A 4 -18.21 -8.26 12.18
C GLY A 4 -16.89 -8.20 11.40
N SER A 5 -16.50 -7.03 10.89
CA SER A 5 -15.26 -6.83 10.14
C SER A 5 -14.02 -6.94 11.03
N ARG A 6 -12.93 -7.45 10.44
CA ARG A 6 -11.57 -7.34 10.98
C ARG A 6 -10.96 -6.03 10.48
N LEU A 7 -10.29 -5.31 11.37
CA LEU A 7 -9.63 -4.05 11.10
C LEU A 7 -8.12 -4.29 11.07
N VAL A 8 -7.47 -3.80 10.01
CA VAL A 8 -6.01 -3.74 9.93
C VAL A 8 -5.64 -2.27 9.93
N ILE A 9 -4.80 -1.86 10.87
CA ILE A 9 -4.40 -0.46 11.06
C ILE A 9 -2.91 -0.36 10.75
N VAL A 10 -2.60 0.47 9.74
CA VAL A 10 -1.25 0.79 9.27
C VAL A 10 -0.91 2.20 9.74
N PRO A 11 0.23 2.44 10.41
CA PRO A 11 0.64 3.76 10.85
C PRO A 11 1.09 4.64 9.67
N SER A 12 1.26 5.94 9.93
CA SER A 12 1.86 6.88 9.00
C SER A 12 2.91 7.76 9.67
N LEU A 13 3.92 8.20 8.90
CA LEU A 13 4.89 9.20 9.36
C LEU A 13 4.23 10.53 9.75
N ARG A 14 2.97 10.73 9.34
CA ARG A 14 2.16 11.91 9.67
C ARG A 14 1.35 11.74 10.97
N ASP A 15 1.40 10.59 11.61
CA ASP A 15 0.81 10.37 12.93
C ASP A 15 1.67 11.03 14.01
N VAL A 16 1.27 12.22 14.44
CA VAL A 16 2.01 13.07 15.40
C VAL A 16 2.41 12.37 16.71
N HIS A 17 1.66 11.34 17.10
CA HIS A 17 1.83 10.61 18.35
C HIS A 17 2.72 9.37 18.21
N HIS A 18 3.17 9.03 17.01
CA HIS A 18 3.92 7.81 16.71
C HIS A 18 5.36 8.09 16.27
N VAL A 19 6.17 7.02 16.17
CA VAL A 19 7.57 7.12 15.72
C VAL A 19 7.62 7.71 14.31
N TYR A 20 8.35 8.81 14.11
CA TYR A 20 8.38 9.55 12.84
C TYR A 20 9.53 9.14 11.90
N VAL A 21 9.99 7.89 12.00
CA VAL A 21 11.10 7.32 11.22
C VAL A 21 10.61 6.07 10.50
N TYR A 22 10.94 5.95 9.22
CA TYR A 22 10.59 4.81 8.37
C TYR A 22 11.70 3.76 8.35
N PRO A 23 11.38 2.45 8.36
CA PRO A 23 10.05 1.86 8.53
C PRO A 23 9.51 2.02 9.97
N GLN A 24 8.19 2.16 10.11
CA GLN A 24 7.52 2.36 11.41
C GLN A 24 7.03 1.04 12.03
N PRO A 25 7.18 0.84 13.35
CA PRO A 25 6.57 -0.28 14.05
C PRO A 25 5.04 -0.15 14.11
N PRO A 26 4.29 -1.23 14.42
CA PRO A 26 2.88 -1.14 14.73
C PRO A 26 2.58 -0.14 15.87
N PHE A 27 1.37 0.41 15.90
CA PHE A 27 0.90 1.14 17.06
C PHE A 27 0.92 0.26 18.32
N SER A 28 1.21 0.87 19.46
CA SER A 28 1.24 0.21 20.78
C SER A 28 0.29 0.91 21.75
N GLY A 29 -0.07 0.23 22.85
CA GLY A 29 -0.82 0.86 23.95
C GLY A 29 -2.32 1.04 23.71
N SER A 30 -2.96 0.18 22.92
CA SER A 30 -4.41 0.20 22.75
C SER A 30 -5.11 -0.58 23.88
N ASP A 31 -5.87 0.11 24.73
CA ASP A 31 -6.80 -0.51 25.69
C ASP A 31 -8.03 -1.05 24.95
N LEU A 32 -7.86 -2.17 24.24
CA LEU A 32 -8.95 -2.85 23.54
C LEU A 32 -9.72 -3.76 24.49
N SER A 33 -11.02 -3.86 24.27
CA SER A 33 -11.81 -4.92 24.90
C SER A 33 -11.35 -6.29 24.39
N LYS A 34 -11.56 -7.35 25.17
CA LYS A 34 -11.24 -8.74 24.75
C LYS A 34 -11.93 -9.15 23.43
N GLU A 35 -13.06 -8.53 23.10
CA GLU A 35 -13.76 -8.76 21.84
C GLU A 35 -13.07 -8.06 20.66
N ASP A 36 -12.50 -6.87 20.89
CA ASP A 36 -11.82 -6.07 19.88
C ASP A 36 -10.40 -6.56 19.61
N GLU A 37 -9.70 -7.09 20.61
CA GLU A 37 -8.37 -7.73 20.43
C GLU A 37 -8.38 -8.83 19.36
N LYS A 38 -9.52 -9.52 19.16
CA LYS A 38 -9.66 -10.56 18.14
C LYS A 38 -9.90 -10.00 16.73
N ARG A 39 -10.30 -8.74 16.62
CA ARG A 39 -10.76 -8.12 15.37
C ARG A 39 -9.82 -7.03 14.86
N VAL A 40 -9.07 -6.38 15.74
CA VAL A 40 -8.14 -5.30 15.39
C VAL A 40 -6.72 -5.86 15.33
N LEU A 41 -6.06 -5.62 14.21
CA LEU A 41 -4.66 -5.95 13.98
C LEU A 41 -3.90 -4.66 13.68
N PHE A 42 -2.98 -4.30 14.55
CA PHE A 42 -2.01 -3.24 14.27
C PHE A 42 -0.81 -3.85 13.55
N VAL A 43 -0.40 -3.25 12.43
CA VAL A 43 0.75 -3.70 11.62
C VAL A 43 1.75 -2.56 11.44
N SER A 44 2.95 -2.87 10.95
CA SER A 44 3.98 -1.88 10.62
C SER A 44 3.64 -1.08 9.35
N ASP A 45 4.39 0.00 9.11
CA ASP A 45 4.47 0.66 7.80
C ASP A 45 5.92 0.57 7.28
N PRO A 46 6.18 -0.14 6.17
CA PRO A 46 5.23 -0.88 5.34
C PRO A 46 4.87 -2.23 5.95
N CYS A 47 3.94 -2.95 5.32
CA CYS A 47 3.59 -4.32 5.71
C CYS A 47 3.21 -5.16 4.49
N THR A 48 3.60 -6.44 4.49
CA THR A 48 3.04 -7.45 3.59
C THR A 48 2.20 -8.41 4.41
N LEU A 49 0.94 -8.62 4.03
CA LEU A 49 0.01 -9.50 4.73
C LEU A 49 -0.70 -10.44 3.77
N GLU A 50 -1.18 -11.56 4.29
CA GLU A 50 -1.97 -12.53 3.53
C GLU A 50 -3.43 -12.51 3.97
N ILE A 51 -4.35 -12.28 3.03
CA ILE A 51 -5.80 -12.38 3.26
C ILE A 51 -6.35 -13.52 2.41
N ASN A 52 -6.74 -14.63 3.04
CA ASN A 52 -7.31 -15.79 2.37
C ASN A 52 -6.45 -16.30 1.19
N GLY A 53 -5.13 -16.38 1.40
CA GLY A 53 -4.17 -16.76 0.35
C GLY A 53 -3.86 -15.66 -0.66
N VAL A 54 -4.29 -14.42 -0.46
CA VAL A 54 -3.97 -13.29 -1.34
C VAL A 54 -2.93 -12.40 -0.66
N VAL A 55 -1.78 -12.22 -1.30
CA VAL A 55 -0.68 -11.40 -0.76
C VAL A 55 -0.97 -9.93 -1.06
N VAL A 56 -1.11 -9.14 0.01
CA VAL A 56 -1.39 -7.71 -0.06
C VAL A 56 -0.20 -6.94 0.50
N GLY A 57 0.41 -6.10 -0.34
CA GLY A 57 1.40 -5.13 0.08
C GLY A 57 0.76 -3.81 0.46
N LEU A 58 1.16 -3.27 1.60
CA LEU A 58 0.64 -2.03 2.18
C LEU A 58 1.77 -1.07 2.51
N THR A 59 1.57 0.19 2.16
CA THR A 59 2.40 1.31 2.62
C THR A 59 1.52 2.54 2.82
N SER A 60 1.83 3.38 3.81
CA SER A 60 1.16 4.68 4.03
C SER A 60 1.86 5.84 3.31
N VAL A 61 3.13 5.65 2.96
CA VAL A 61 4.01 6.64 2.34
C VAL A 61 3.52 6.98 0.94
N ASP A 62 3.59 8.27 0.57
CA ASP A 62 3.22 8.75 -0.76
C ASP A 62 4.31 8.46 -1.83
N LEU A 63 4.67 7.20 -1.95
CA LEU A 63 5.73 6.70 -2.81
C LEU A 63 5.53 7.09 -4.28
N LEU A 64 4.28 7.10 -4.74
CA LEU A 64 3.93 7.46 -6.11
C LEU A 64 4.23 8.92 -6.40
N PHE A 65 3.94 9.81 -5.46
CA PHE A 65 4.25 11.23 -5.59
C PHE A 65 5.76 11.45 -5.56
N HIS A 66 6.46 10.85 -4.58
CA HIS A 66 7.91 11.01 -4.43
C HIS A 66 8.66 10.51 -5.68
N MET A 67 8.46 9.26 -6.08
CA MET A 67 9.11 8.71 -7.29
C MET A 67 8.67 9.42 -8.55
N GLY A 68 7.42 9.88 -8.60
CA GLY A 68 6.92 10.62 -9.74
C GLY A 68 7.69 11.91 -9.96
N SER A 69 8.00 12.66 -8.91
CA SER A 69 8.70 13.94 -9.00
C SER A 69 10.14 13.81 -9.52
N GLU A 70 10.76 12.65 -9.33
CA GLU A 70 12.17 12.38 -9.70
C GLU A 70 12.32 11.49 -10.96
N GLU A 71 11.22 10.91 -11.48
CA GLU A 71 11.28 10.04 -12.67
C GLU A 71 11.55 10.83 -13.95
N ILE A 72 12.48 10.33 -14.76
CA ILE A 72 12.71 10.76 -16.13
C ILE A 72 12.34 9.65 -17.12
N SER A 73 11.84 10.01 -18.30
CA SER A 73 11.44 9.05 -19.32
C SER A 73 11.73 9.57 -20.72
N SER A 74 12.20 8.70 -21.62
CA SER A 74 12.41 9.00 -23.05
C SER A 74 11.14 8.80 -23.89
N SER A 75 10.00 8.45 -23.27
CA SER A 75 8.66 8.32 -23.88
C SER A 75 8.58 7.53 -25.20
N SER A 76 9.17 6.34 -25.26
CA SER A 76 8.94 5.35 -26.33
C SER A 76 8.08 4.16 -25.91
N SER A 77 7.80 4.00 -24.61
CA SER A 77 7.29 2.75 -24.05
C SER A 77 5.77 2.57 -24.03
N GLY A 78 4.98 3.53 -24.50
CA GLY A 78 3.50 3.49 -24.50
C GLY A 78 2.80 3.41 -23.14
N LEU A 79 3.54 3.16 -22.05
CA LEU A 79 3.08 3.10 -20.67
C LEU A 79 2.86 4.49 -20.08
N ASP A 80 1.74 4.69 -19.38
CA ASP A 80 1.52 5.90 -18.61
C ASP A 80 2.46 6.00 -17.40
N ARG A 81 2.67 7.23 -16.92
CA ARG A 81 3.62 7.56 -15.84
C ARG A 81 3.44 6.68 -14.61
N PHE A 82 2.21 6.47 -14.13
CA PHE A 82 1.98 5.67 -12.92
C PHE A 82 2.28 4.20 -13.14
N SER A 83 1.94 3.64 -14.32
CA SER A 83 2.32 2.27 -14.66
C SER A 83 3.84 2.07 -14.68
N ARG A 84 4.62 3.07 -15.13
CA ARG A 84 6.09 3.01 -15.10
C ARG A 84 6.63 3.07 -13.67
N ILE A 85 6.14 3.98 -12.84
CA ILE A 85 6.54 4.10 -11.43
C ILE A 85 6.23 2.80 -10.67
N LEU A 86 5.02 2.25 -10.82
CA LEU A 86 4.63 0.96 -10.24
C LEU A 86 5.51 -0.19 -10.71
N LYS A 87 5.90 -0.19 -11.98
CA LYS A 87 6.87 -1.16 -12.52
C LYS A 87 8.22 -1.03 -11.82
N HIS A 88 8.72 0.19 -11.57
CA HIS A 88 9.95 0.39 -10.81
C HIS A 88 9.83 -0.15 -9.38
N ILE A 89 8.73 0.14 -8.68
CA ILE A 89 8.48 -0.36 -7.32
C ILE A 89 8.54 -1.89 -7.27
N LEU A 90 7.78 -2.56 -8.13
CA LEU A 90 7.69 -4.03 -8.16
C LEU A 90 9.01 -4.69 -8.58
N THR A 91 9.79 -4.06 -9.47
CA THR A 91 11.06 -4.64 -9.95
C THR A 91 12.23 -4.38 -9.01
N GLN A 92 12.22 -3.27 -8.27
CA GLN A 92 13.23 -2.96 -7.25
C GLN A 92 13.02 -3.73 -5.94
N ARG A 93 11.88 -4.41 -5.78
CA ARG A 93 11.58 -5.27 -4.61
C ARG A 93 11.70 -4.53 -3.27
N SER A 94 11.35 -3.25 -3.25
CA SER A 94 11.33 -2.42 -2.05
C SER A 94 10.04 -1.61 -2.01
N TYR A 95 9.52 -1.39 -0.81
CA TYR A 95 8.42 -0.46 -0.56
C TYR A 95 8.84 1.00 -0.71
N TYR A 96 10.13 1.31 -0.81
CA TYR A 96 10.61 2.67 -1.08
C TYR A 96 11.98 2.66 -1.79
N PRO A 97 12.03 2.43 -3.11
CA PRO A 97 13.31 2.34 -3.84
C PRO A 97 13.96 3.70 -4.18
N LEU A 98 13.29 4.84 -3.92
CA LEU A 98 13.85 6.16 -4.18
C LEU A 98 14.96 6.48 -3.18
N TYR A 99 16.14 6.82 -3.68
CA TYR A 99 17.29 7.21 -2.87
C TYR A 99 18.09 8.34 -3.54
N PRO A 100 18.45 9.42 -2.81
CA PRO A 100 18.03 9.77 -1.45
C PRO A 100 16.49 9.86 -1.29
N PRO A 101 15.95 9.71 -0.07
CA PRO A 101 14.51 9.79 0.12
C PRO A 101 14.03 11.23 -0.05
N ALA A 102 12.73 11.40 -0.29
CA ALA A 102 12.12 12.73 -0.32
C ALA A 102 12.41 13.50 0.98
N GLU A 103 12.55 14.83 0.89
CA GLU A 103 13.03 15.67 2.00
C GLU A 103 12.20 15.52 3.29
N GLU A 104 10.90 15.25 3.15
CA GLU A 104 9.96 15.02 4.25
C GLU A 104 10.09 13.65 4.93
N MET A 105 10.93 12.75 4.43
CA MET A 105 11.05 11.38 4.92
C MET A 105 12.34 11.13 5.71
N ASN A 106 12.18 10.77 6.98
CA ASN A 106 13.26 10.21 7.79
C ASN A 106 13.30 8.69 7.60
N VAL A 107 14.45 8.17 7.17
CA VAL A 107 14.64 6.73 6.94
C VAL A 107 15.79 6.22 7.78
N ASP A 108 15.54 5.19 8.57
CA ASP A 108 16.57 4.38 9.20
C ASP A 108 16.93 3.23 8.26
N TYR A 109 18.11 3.31 7.64
CA TYR A 109 18.54 2.33 6.67
C TYR A 109 18.92 0.96 7.26
N GLU A 110 19.27 0.90 8.55
CA GLU A 110 19.56 -0.38 9.23
C GLU A 110 18.28 -1.20 9.38
N HIS A 111 17.16 -0.53 9.70
CA HIS A 111 15.83 -1.15 9.77
C HIS A 111 15.14 -1.24 8.39
N PHE A 112 15.46 -0.35 7.45
CA PHE A 112 14.91 -0.39 6.10
C PHE A 112 15.19 -1.71 5.39
N TYR A 113 16.43 -2.20 5.45
CA TYR A 113 16.84 -3.41 4.75
C TYR A 113 15.99 -4.66 5.12
N PRO A 114 15.82 -5.01 6.41
CA PRO A 114 15.01 -6.16 6.80
C PRO A 114 13.49 -5.93 6.71
N TYR A 115 12.99 -4.69 6.89
CA TYR A 115 11.54 -4.45 7.08
C TYR A 115 10.83 -3.74 5.92
N ALA A 116 11.55 -3.10 5.00
CA ALA A 116 10.96 -2.38 3.87
C ALA A 116 11.15 -3.09 2.50
N SER A 117 11.61 -4.33 2.51
CA SER A 117 11.73 -5.17 1.31
C SER A 117 10.38 -5.81 0.95
N LEU A 118 10.10 -5.95 -0.35
CA LEU A 118 8.99 -6.77 -0.83
C LEU A 118 9.42 -8.25 -0.82
N PRO A 119 8.86 -9.11 0.06
CA PRO A 119 9.31 -10.49 0.17
C PRO A 119 8.97 -11.33 -1.07
N VAL A 120 7.87 -10.98 -1.73
CA VAL A 120 7.39 -11.53 -3.01
C VAL A 120 6.75 -10.41 -3.82
N SER A 121 6.55 -10.63 -5.12
CA SER A 121 5.63 -9.76 -5.88
C SER A 121 4.22 -9.93 -5.30
N PRO A 122 3.59 -8.86 -4.77
CA PRO A 122 2.27 -8.97 -4.18
C PRO A 122 1.21 -9.22 -5.26
N ASP A 123 0.09 -9.85 -4.88
CA ASP A 123 -1.08 -9.96 -5.74
C ASP A 123 -1.81 -8.60 -5.83
N VAL A 124 -1.83 -7.86 -4.71
CA VAL A 124 -2.41 -6.53 -4.59
C VAL A 124 -1.44 -5.59 -3.88
N LEU A 125 -1.19 -4.42 -4.45
CA LEU A 125 -0.37 -3.37 -3.83
C LEU A 125 -1.22 -2.12 -3.59
N ILE A 126 -1.35 -1.72 -2.33
CA ILE A 126 -2.06 -0.50 -1.94
C ILE A 126 -1.05 0.62 -1.68
N THR A 127 -1.11 1.66 -2.50
CA THR A 127 -0.21 2.82 -2.47
C THR A 127 -1.05 4.10 -2.44
N PRO A 128 -1.54 4.53 -1.25
CA PRO A 128 -2.29 5.77 -1.10
C PRO A 128 -1.44 6.98 -1.51
N SER A 129 -2.04 7.90 -2.24
CA SER A 129 -1.36 9.10 -2.71
C SER A 129 -2.32 10.28 -2.84
N ASP A 130 -1.80 11.50 -2.70
CA ASP A 130 -2.53 12.74 -2.97
C ASP A 130 -2.87 12.92 -4.47
N LEU A 131 -2.20 12.15 -5.33
CA LEU A 131 -2.51 12.01 -6.75
C LEU A 131 -3.95 11.49 -6.99
N LYS A 132 -4.41 11.56 -8.24
CA LYS A 132 -5.71 11.03 -8.63
C LYS A 132 -5.77 9.53 -8.34
N PHE A 133 -6.86 9.08 -7.73
CA PHE A 133 -7.09 7.66 -7.47
C PHE A 133 -7.05 6.85 -8.78
N PHE A 134 -6.61 5.60 -8.69
CA PHE A 134 -6.57 4.69 -9.83
C PHE A 134 -6.51 3.24 -9.39
N ILE A 135 -6.80 2.35 -10.33
CA ILE A 135 -6.51 0.91 -10.25
C ILE A 135 -5.79 0.52 -11.54
N LYS A 136 -4.67 -0.18 -11.43
CA LYS A 136 -3.83 -0.60 -12.56
C LYS A 136 -3.31 -2.01 -12.32
N GLU A 137 -3.27 -2.82 -13.37
CA GLU A 137 -2.57 -4.10 -13.34
C GLU A 137 -1.17 -3.91 -13.93
N VAL A 138 -0.15 -4.19 -13.12
CA VAL A 138 1.26 -4.02 -13.50
C VAL A 138 2.02 -5.27 -13.10
N LEU A 139 2.62 -5.96 -14.07
CA LEU A 139 3.37 -7.21 -13.84
C LEU A 139 2.58 -8.27 -13.06
N GLY A 140 1.27 -8.40 -13.31
CA GLY A 140 0.38 -9.33 -12.62
C GLY A 140 -0.07 -8.90 -11.21
N CYS A 141 0.37 -7.74 -10.73
CA CYS A 141 -0.06 -7.15 -9.46
C CYS A 141 -1.16 -6.10 -9.69
N VAL A 142 -2.26 -6.19 -8.95
CA VAL A 142 -3.30 -5.15 -8.90
C VAL A 142 -2.86 -4.03 -7.97
N CYS A 143 -2.41 -2.93 -8.56
CA CYS A 143 -1.97 -1.74 -7.85
C CYS A 143 -3.13 -0.75 -7.69
N MET A 144 -3.41 -0.31 -6.47
CA MET A 144 -4.48 0.63 -6.17
C MET A 144 -3.96 1.84 -5.41
N ASN A 145 -4.22 3.02 -5.96
CA ASN A 145 -4.27 4.25 -5.17
C ASN A 145 -5.74 4.56 -4.85
N PRO A 146 -6.22 4.33 -3.61
CA PRO A 146 -7.59 4.64 -3.23
C PRO A 146 -7.85 6.16 -3.12
N GLY A 147 -6.81 6.99 -3.19
CA GLY A 147 -6.85 8.40 -2.82
C GLY A 147 -6.88 8.57 -1.30
N ARG A 148 -7.10 9.82 -0.87
CA ARG A 148 -7.34 10.16 0.54
C ARG A 148 -8.84 10.17 0.81
N LEU A 149 -9.24 9.72 2.01
CA LEU A 149 -10.65 9.74 2.43
C LEU A 149 -11.21 11.16 2.54
N THR A 150 -10.34 12.14 2.76
CA THR A 150 -10.66 13.57 2.81
C THR A 150 -9.58 14.34 2.04
N LYS A 151 -9.96 15.37 1.30
CA LYS A 151 -9.02 16.27 0.60
C LYS A 151 -9.34 17.72 0.98
N GLY A 152 -8.54 18.31 1.86
CA GLY A 152 -8.81 19.63 2.43
C GLY A 152 -10.17 19.66 3.14
N HIS A 153 -11.08 20.50 2.66
CA HIS A 153 -12.42 20.68 3.24
C HIS A 153 -13.50 19.81 2.58
N VAL A 154 -13.16 18.97 1.60
CA VAL A 154 -14.13 18.14 0.87
C VAL A 154 -13.93 16.65 1.10
N GLY A 155 -15.02 15.89 0.91
CA GLY A 155 -15.00 14.42 0.90
C GLY A 155 -14.07 13.87 -0.18
N GLY A 156 -13.37 12.80 0.15
CA GLY A 156 -12.44 12.11 -0.72
C GLY A 156 -12.99 10.77 -1.20
N THR A 157 -12.14 9.75 -1.20
CA THR A 157 -12.46 8.43 -1.74
C THR A 157 -11.89 7.29 -0.89
N TYR A 158 -12.46 6.10 -1.06
CA TYR A 158 -11.92 4.84 -0.54
C TYR A 158 -11.93 3.76 -1.63
N GLY A 159 -11.10 2.74 -1.46
CA GLY A 159 -11.03 1.57 -2.34
C GLY A 159 -11.78 0.37 -1.77
N ARG A 160 -12.37 -0.46 -2.63
CA ARG A 160 -12.90 -1.78 -2.28
C ARG A 160 -12.47 -2.82 -3.30
N LEU A 161 -12.13 -4.02 -2.81
CA LEU A 161 -11.63 -5.14 -3.60
C LEU A 161 -12.50 -6.37 -3.32
N TYR A 162 -12.81 -7.13 -4.36
CA TYR A 162 -13.38 -8.47 -4.25
C TYR A 162 -12.31 -9.48 -4.67
N VAL A 163 -11.84 -10.27 -3.71
CA VAL A 163 -10.73 -11.20 -3.91
C VAL A 163 -11.18 -12.65 -3.69
N GLN A 164 -10.72 -13.54 -4.56
CA GLN A 164 -10.94 -14.98 -4.45
C GLN A 164 -9.80 -15.71 -5.15
N ARG A 165 -8.99 -16.45 -4.37
CA ARG A 165 -7.98 -17.33 -4.94
C ARG A 165 -8.68 -18.54 -5.58
N LYS A 166 -8.55 -18.68 -6.91
CA LYS A 166 -9.03 -19.87 -7.64
C LYS A 166 -7.86 -20.82 -7.88
N VAL A 167 -8.05 -22.09 -7.54
CA VAL A 167 -7.14 -23.15 -7.97
C VAL A 167 -7.45 -23.42 -9.44
N SER A 168 -6.50 -23.12 -10.33
CA SER A 168 -6.64 -23.17 -11.79
C SER A 168 -5.63 -24.18 -12.35
N GLN A 169 -6.08 -25.06 -13.26
CA GLN A 169 -5.18 -25.93 -14.04
C GLN A 169 -4.56 -25.20 -15.24
N GLU A 170 -5.09 -24.04 -15.64
CA GLU A 170 -4.68 -23.25 -16.82
C GLU A 170 -3.63 -22.17 -16.49
N GLY A 171 -2.88 -22.33 -15.40
CA GLY A 171 -1.89 -21.36 -14.94
C GLY A 171 -2.43 -20.32 -13.94
N PRO A 172 -1.56 -19.40 -13.49
CA PRO A 172 -1.89 -18.44 -12.44
C PRO A 172 -2.84 -17.35 -12.97
N ARG A 173 -3.99 -17.18 -12.32
CA ARG A 173 -4.92 -16.06 -12.53
C ARG A 173 -4.81 -15.09 -11.36
N SER A 174 -4.98 -13.79 -11.62
CA SER A 174 -5.04 -12.78 -10.56
C SER A 174 -6.14 -13.14 -9.55
N PRO A 175 -5.84 -13.17 -8.24
CA PRO A 175 -6.84 -13.46 -7.22
C PRO A 175 -7.79 -12.27 -6.96
N CYS A 176 -7.52 -11.09 -7.51
CA CYS A 176 -8.41 -9.94 -7.44
C CYS A 176 -9.42 -9.96 -8.59
N LEU A 177 -10.68 -10.27 -8.29
CA LEU A 177 -11.75 -10.41 -9.28
C LEU A 177 -12.34 -9.07 -9.70
N SER A 178 -12.46 -8.13 -8.76
CA SER A 178 -12.91 -6.77 -9.06
C SER A 178 -12.36 -5.77 -8.05
N ALA A 179 -12.23 -4.53 -8.50
CA ALA A 179 -11.70 -3.43 -7.70
C ALA A 179 -12.46 -2.15 -8.07
N GLN A 180 -12.74 -1.31 -7.08
CA GLN A 180 -13.43 -0.04 -7.30
C GLN A 180 -12.93 1.02 -6.32
N VAL A 181 -12.87 2.27 -6.80
CA VAL A 181 -12.73 3.45 -5.95
C VAL A 181 -14.07 4.19 -5.88
N VAL A 182 -14.50 4.56 -4.69
CA VAL A 182 -15.81 5.13 -4.39
C VAL A 182 -15.63 6.44 -3.61
N LYS A 183 -16.44 7.46 -3.91
CA LYS A 183 -16.49 8.70 -3.11
C LYS A 183 -17.21 8.45 -1.79
N ILE A 184 -16.76 9.11 -0.73
CA ILE A 184 -17.48 9.13 0.56
C ILE A 184 -18.43 10.33 0.64
#